data_AF-A0A5F0CZP0-F1
#
_entry.id   AF-A0A5F0CZP0-F1
#
_cell.length_a   1.000
_cell.length_b   1.000
_cell.length_c   1.000
_cell.angle_alpha   90.00
_cell.angle_beta   90.00
_cell.angle_gamma   90.00
#
_symmetry.space_group_name_H-M   'P 1'
#
loop_
_entity.id
_entity.type
_entity.pdbx_description
1 polymer ?
#
loop_
_entity_poly.entity_id
_entity_poly.type
_entity_poly.pdbx_seq_one_letter_code
_entity_poly.pdbx_strand_id
1 'polypeptide(L)'
;MVSDPGASTLYAGNSNPTKGDSDDDDLDDRAETSGWLSARGAVYRTDPMDPDTDDDKLTDGEEAGQAVTVPDAGVEFVVFSSPLMSDTDGDDLSDAAEADLSLDAFDRDSDGDGVEDGREVEYLGTAPDVADTDGDGFDDGYEVKNQESQGLDPLWADVRVEPSTYAWEFAQGAFVGEIIPGDSLAWLAGNLASGSSSFIPGVGWVIGGAADLRDAIGSGIHADWVGAGFSVVGMAPAVGDAAAIPAKTAKFVLRHPELAPAVGAAIVALKWVPDDIKVTTIAQITPNWAYLRAAGSSEKSLLRLQKGRVGLDSLAEAMKRPGHVNVNSGRAGFFATGQEGEAFLAGLYRAKDGSKYTQIARSTKDCIEVCNDFHRRFDVFVDNVAHESKVGRVNLSPSIERQIRSDAYLVDQGDIEGAHWHFFASAVSKTMGPSKPVLDLLDELEIPYTIHIPA
;
A
#
# COMPACT_ATOMS: atom_id res chain seq x y z
N MET A 1 -40.15 23.95 50.54
CA MET A 1 -41.23 23.76 49.56
C MET A 1 -41.50 25.14 48.96
N VAL A 2 -41.17 25.44 47.71
CA VAL A 2 -40.94 24.58 46.54
C VAL A 2 -39.67 25.08 45.85
N SER A 3 -38.64 24.23 45.83
CA SER A 3 -37.57 24.28 44.84
C SER A 3 -38.19 23.81 43.53
N ASP A 4 -38.22 24.68 42.53
CA ASP A 4 -38.59 24.31 41.18
C ASP A 4 -37.43 23.48 40.58
N PRO A 5 -37.61 22.17 40.31
CA PRO A 5 -36.59 21.32 39.72
C PRO A 5 -36.63 21.35 38.18
N GLY A 6 -37.39 22.28 37.58
CA GLY A 6 -37.64 22.31 36.13
C GLY A 6 -37.09 23.52 35.38
N ALA A 7 -36.36 24.42 36.03
CA ALA A 7 -35.73 25.56 35.35
C ALA A 7 -34.27 25.26 34.98
N SER A 8 -34.02 24.21 34.20
CA SER A 8 -32.87 24.26 33.29
C SER A 8 -33.24 25.32 32.27
N THR A 9 -32.70 26.52 32.42
CA THR A 9 -32.63 27.45 31.30
C THR A 9 -31.84 26.72 30.22
N LEU A 10 -32.53 26.17 29.23
CA LEU A 10 -31.88 25.77 27.98
C LEU A 10 -31.29 27.07 27.45
N TYR A 11 -29.99 27.27 27.64
CA TYR A 11 -29.26 28.26 26.88
C TYR A 11 -29.34 27.79 25.42
N ALA A 12 -30.12 28.51 24.62
CA ALA A 12 -30.10 28.40 23.16
C ALA A 12 -29.06 29.39 22.60
N GLY A 13 -27.90 29.47 23.26
CA GLY A 13 -26.83 30.42 22.94
C GLY A 13 -25.84 29.77 21.98
N ASN A 14 -25.23 30.61 21.13
CA ASN A 14 -24.19 30.22 20.18
C ASN A 14 -22.89 29.75 20.84
N SER A 15 -22.76 29.87 22.17
CA SER A 15 -21.63 29.34 22.94
C SER A 15 -22.01 29.24 24.43
N ASN A 16 -21.22 28.52 25.22
CA ASN A 16 -21.38 28.36 26.66
C ASN A 16 -20.79 29.58 27.40
N PRO A 17 -21.60 30.46 27.99
CA PRO A 17 -21.12 31.71 28.60
C PRO A 17 -20.25 31.52 29.86
N THR A 18 -20.08 30.28 30.33
CA THR A 18 -19.25 29.93 31.48
C THR A 18 -17.93 29.26 31.10
N LYS A 19 -17.73 28.97 29.80
CA LYS A 19 -16.54 28.35 29.22
C LYS A 19 -15.99 29.29 28.13
N GLY A 20 -14.69 29.26 27.88
CA GLY A 20 -14.05 30.15 26.88
C GLY A 20 -13.88 29.51 25.49
N ASP A 21 -13.88 28.19 25.50
CA ASP A 21 -13.98 27.22 24.42
C ASP A 21 -15.19 26.40 24.89
N SER A 22 -16.17 26.09 24.07
CA SER A 22 -17.47 25.58 24.55
C SER A 22 -17.64 24.08 24.41
N ASP A 23 -16.96 23.46 23.45
CA ASP A 23 -17.00 22.05 23.06
C ASP A 23 -15.71 21.26 23.36
N ASP A 24 -14.70 21.91 23.94
CA ASP A 24 -13.41 21.34 24.40
C ASP A 24 -12.52 20.87 23.24
N ASP A 25 -12.48 21.62 22.14
CA ASP A 25 -11.74 21.29 20.91
C ASP A 25 -10.39 22.02 20.77
N ASP A 26 -9.97 22.75 21.82
CA ASP A 26 -8.77 23.61 21.86
C ASP A 26 -8.84 24.89 21.00
N LEU A 27 -10.03 25.26 20.48
CA LEU A 27 -10.32 26.53 19.82
C LEU A 27 -11.27 27.39 20.68
N ASP A 28 -10.94 28.67 20.86
CA ASP A 28 -11.79 29.53 21.68
C ASP A 28 -13.04 30.01 20.93
N ASP A 29 -14.19 30.10 21.64
CA ASP A 29 -15.49 30.51 21.08
C ASP A 29 -15.41 31.78 20.24
N ARG A 30 -14.48 32.68 20.59
CA ARG A 30 -14.32 33.98 19.93
C ARG A 30 -13.63 33.79 18.59
N ALA A 31 -12.61 32.94 18.48
CA ALA A 31 -11.98 32.57 17.23
C ALA A 31 -13.02 31.99 16.27
N GLU A 32 -13.82 31.05 16.73
CA GLU A 32 -14.87 30.39 15.94
C GLU A 32 -15.95 31.36 15.46
N THR A 33 -16.51 32.17 16.36
CA THR A 33 -17.61 33.09 16.02
C THR A 33 -17.15 34.33 15.25
N SER A 34 -16.01 34.92 15.62
CA SER A 34 -15.48 36.13 14.97
C SER A 34 -14.78 35.78 13.65
N GLY A 35 -14.31 34.54 13.56
CA GLY A 35 -13.46 33.98 12.56
C GLY A 35 -11.98 34.22 12.82
N TRP A 36 -11.16 33.22 12.54
CA TRP A 36 -9.71 33.30 12.62
C TRP A 36 -9.09 33.41 11.23
N LEU A 37 -7.99 34.18 11.14
CA LEU A 37 -7.27 34.39 9.89
C LEU A 37 -6.22 33.28 9.74
N SER A 38 -6.30 32.50 8.67
CA SER A 38 -5.25 31.55 8.33
C SER A 38 -4.06 32.25 7.70
N ALA A 39 -2.86 31.68 7.86
CA ALA A 39 -1.64 32.12 7.17
C ALA A 39 -1.78 32.05 5.63
N ARG A 40 -2.75 31.27 5.12
CA ARG A 40 -3.13 31.19 3.71
C ARG A 40 -4.11 32.31 3.28
N GLY A 41 -4.51 33.20 4.20
CA GLY A 41 -5.35 34.37 3.94
C GLY A 41 -6.87 34.10 3.97
N ALA A 42 -7.28 32.88 4.32
CA ALA A 42 -8.68 32.52 4.51
C ALA A 42 -9.16 32.93 5.90
N VAL A 43 -10.47 33.15 6.05
CA VAL A 43 -11.10 33.39 7.36
C VAL A 43 -12.16 32.33 7.57
N TYR A 44 -11.91 31.43 8.51
CA TYR A 44 -12.81 30.35 8.86
C TYR A 44 -13.72 30.75 10.02
N ARG A 45 -14.89 30.11 10.12
CA ARG A 45 -15.85 30.24 11.21
C ARG A 45 -16.57 28.92 11.36
N THR A 46 -16.72 28.49 12.60
CA THR A 46 -17.29 27.21 13.01
C THR A 46 -18.36 27.43 14.08
N ASP A 47 -19.04 26.36 14.51
CA ASP A 47 -20.03 26.43 15.59
C ASP A 47 -19.36 26.06 16.92
N PRO A 48 -19.27 26.96 17.92
CA PRO A 48 -18.62 26.68 19.21
C PRO A 48 -19.21 25.54 20.05
N MET A 49 -20.28 24.91 19.58
CA MET A 49 -20.93 23.80 20.25
C MET A 49 -20.72 22.48 19.48
N ASP A 50 -19.96 22.53 18.39
CA ASP A 50 -19.73 21.44 17.46
C ASP A 50 -18.22 21.33 17.19
N PRO A 51 -17.51 20.41 17.86
CA PRO A 51 -16.05 20.40 17.85
C PRO A 51 -15.45 19.96 16.51
N ASP A 52 -16.25 19.54 15.53
CA ASP A 52 -15.85 19.00 14.21
C ASP A 52 -16.92 19.45 13.20
N THR A 53 -16.72 20.62 12.60
CA THR A 53 -17.78 21.31 11.83
C THR A 53 -18.15 20.60 10.52
N ASP A 54 -17.25 19.84 9.91
CA ASP A 54 -17.48 19.14 8.65
C ASP A 54 -17.57 17.60 8.76
N ASP A 55 -17.56 17.09 9.99
CA ASP A 55 -17.70 15.68 10.36
C ASP A 55 -16.59 14.78 9.77
N ASP A 56 -15.37 15.30 9.60
CA ASP A 56 -14.24 14.57 8.99
C ASP A 56 -13.34 13.83 10.00
N LYS A 57 -13.59 14.04 11.31
CA LYS A 57 -12.89 13.50 12.49
C LYS A 57 -11.64 14.27 12.90
N LEU A 58 -11.31 15.38 12.26
CA LEU A 58 -10.46 16.42 12.81
C LEU A 58 -11.35 17.39 13.58
N THR A 59 -10.89 17.84 14.75
CA THR A 59 -11.60 18.92 15.43
C THR A 59 -11.26 20.27 14.81
N ASP A 60 -12.16 21.25 14.88
CA ASP A 60 -11.93 22.59 14.32
C ASP A 60 -10.63 23.23 14.86
N GLY A 61 -10.29 22.99 16.13
CA GLY A 61 -9.03 23.39 16.74
C GLY A 61 -7.78 22.64 16.24
N GLU A 62 -7.90 21.36 15.89
CA GLU A 62 -6.82 20.59 15.24
C GLU A 62 -6.53 21.15 13.84
N GLU A 63 -7.58 21.47 13.08
CA GLU A 63 -7.47 22.03 11.74
C GLU A 63 -7.01 23.49 11.75
N ALA A 64 -7.42 24.28 12.75
CA ALA A 64 -6.93 25.63 12.96
C ALA A 64 -5.41 25.65 13.21
N GLY A 65 -4.87 24.60 13.83
CA GLY A 65 -3.44 24.44 14.06
C GLY A 65 -2.84 25.54 14.95
N GLN A 66 -1.57 25.88 14.72
CA GLN A 66 -0.85 26.77 15.63
C GLN A 66 -1.15 28.26 15.38
N ALA A 67 -1.58 28.97 16.42
CA ALA A 67 -1.62 30.43 16.43
C ALA A 67 -0.20 31.03 16.46
N VAL A 68 0.14 31.82 15.44
CA VAL A 68 1.39 32.55 15.28
C VAL A 68 1.16 34.06 15.32
N THR A 69 2.02 34.79 16.03
CA THR A 69 1.96 36.27 16.06
C THR A 69 2.80 36.84 14.94
N VAL A 70 2.15 37.49 13.98
CA VAL A 70 2.79 38.15 12.85
C VAL A 70 2.96 39.64 13.17
N PRO A 71 4.20 40.19 13.08
CA PRO A 71 4.42 41.62 13.27
C PRO A 71 3.51 42.45 12.35
N ASP A 72 2.86 43.46 12.92
CA ASP A 72 1.94 44.40 12.24
C ASP A 72 0.63 43.81 11.66
N ALA A 73 0.48 42.48 11.56
CA ALA A 73 -0.72 41.81 11.04
C ALA A 73 -1.62 41.18 12.13
N GLY A 74 -1.08 40.90 13.32
CA GLY A 74 -1.86 40.35 14.45
C GLY A 74 -1.56 38.87 14.69
N VAL A 75 -2.60 38.09 15.02
CA VAL A 75 -2.50 36.63 15.19
C VAL A 75 -3.05 35.97 13.93
N GLU A 76 -2.26 35.10 13.33
CA GLU A 76 -2.63 34.22 12.22
C GLU A 76 -2.52 32.77 12.68
N PHE A 77 -3.21 31.87 12.00
CA PHE A 77 -3.20 30.44 12.29
C PHE A 77 -2.52 29.67 11.15
N VAL A 78 -1.56 28.82 11.50
CA VAL A 78 -0.98 27.85 10.56
C VAL A 78 -1.94 26.67 10.51
N VAL A 79 -2.96 26.81 9.67
CA VAL A 79 -4.02 25.82 9.50
C VAL A 79 -3.46 24.56 8.83
N PHE A 80 -3.91 23.41 9.32
CA PHE A 80 -3.63 22.10 8.73
C PHE A 80 -4.53 21.86 7.51
N SER A 81 -5.85 22.05 7.68
CA SER A 81 -6.90 21.85 6.67
C SER A 81 -7.97 22.96 6.77
N SER A 82 -9.04 22.84 5.99
CA SER A 82 -10.23 23.69 6.05
C SER A 82 -11.33 23.01 6.88
N PRO A 83 -11.81 23.61 7.99
CA PRO A 83 -12.83 23.04 8.88
C PRO A 83 -14.26 23.08 8.33
N LEU A 84 -14.39 23.10 7.01
CA LEU A 84 -15.64 23.24 6.27
C LEU A 84 -15.68 22.26 5.08
N MET A 85 -14.62 21.46 4.93
CA MET A 85 -14.36 20.56 3.82
C MET A 85 -13.56 19.37 4.34
N SER A 86 -14.18 18.20 4.39
CA SER A 86 -13.55 16.94 4.84
C SER A 86 -12.39 16.40 3.97
N ASP A 87 -12.05 17.13 2.91
CA ASP A 87 -11.04 16.85 1.88
C ASP A 87 -10.76 18.22 1.23
N THR A 88 -9.75 18.90 1.76
CA THR A 88 -9.49 20.32 1.54
C THR A 88 -9.00 20.60 0.13
N ASP A 89 -8.23 19.70 -0.47
CA ASP A 89 -7.67 19.87 -1.81
C ASP A 89 -8.36 19.04 -2.91
N GLY A 90 -9.23 18.11 -2.51
CA GLY A 90 -10.16 17.37 -3.35
C GLY A 90 -9.51 16.21 -4.11
N ASP A 91 -8.56 15.52 -3.52
CA ASP A 91 -7.80 14.40 -4.12
C ASP A 91 -8.34 13.00 -3.78
N ASP A 92 -9.48 12.95 -3.06
CA ASP A 92 -10.15 11.75 -2.53
C ASP A 92 -9.45 11.10 -1.31
N LEU A 93 -8.44 11.75 -0.70
CA LEU A 93 -7.92 11.46 0.65
C LEU A 93 -8.52 12.47 1.64
N SER A 94 -9.09 11.99 2.75
CA SER A 94 -9.63 12.93 3.76
C SER A 94 -8.51 13.61 4.53
N ASP A 95 -8.72 14.84 4.98
CA ASP A 95 -7.75 15.61 5.77
C ASP A 95 -7.31 14.83 7.03
N ALA A 96 -8.22 14.09 7.67
CA ALA A 96 -7.89 13.21 8.79
C ALA A 96 -6.87 12.10 8.45
N ALA A 97 -6.91 11.56 7.23
CA ALA A 97 -5.98 10.53 6.74
C ALA A 97 -4.62 11.14 6.36
N GLU A 98 -4.64 12.34 5.74
CA GLU A 98 -3.44 13.12 5.47
C GLU A 98 -2.70 13.49 6.76
N ALA A 99 -3.44 13.85 7.81
CA ALA A 99 -2.87 14.13 9.13
C ALA A 99 -2.13 12.91 9.71
N ASP A 100 -2.68 11.71 9.54
CA ASP A 100 -2.07 10.47 10.03
C ASP A 100 -0.85 10.03 9.18
N LEU A 101 -0.81 10.39 7.90
CA LEU A 101 0.35 10.19 7.01
C LEU A 101 1.38 11.33 7.10
N SER A 102 0.99 12.45 7.73
CA SER A 102 1.74 13.71 7.78
C SER A 102 1.99 14.29 6.37
N LEU A 103 0.92 14.36 5.57
CA LEU A 103 0.84 15.03 4.27
C LEU A 103 0.28 16.46 4.44
N ASP A 104 0.37 17.31 3.40
CA ASP A 104 -0.20 18.67 3.43
C ASP A 104 -1.60 18.65 2.80
N ALA A 105 -2.66 18.81 3.61
CA ALA A 105 -4.06 18.80 3.16
C ALA A 105 -4.45 19.90 2.15
N PHE A 106 -3.49 20.72 1.72
CA PHE A 106 -3.66 21.72 0.67
C PHE A 106 -2.89 21.37 -0.62
N ASP A 107 -2.25 20.21 -0.70
CA ASP A 107 -1.42 19.77 -1.82
C ASP A 107 -1.73 18.33 -2.27
N ARG A 108 -2.47 18.23 -3.37
CA ARG A 108 -3.05 16.97 -3.89
C ARG A 108 -2.03 15.90 -4.30
N ASP A 109 -0.73 16.23 -4.30
CA ASP A 109 0.38 15.45 -4.86
C ASP A 109 1.64 15.83 -4.08
N SER A 110 1.77 15.24 -2.88
CA SER A 110 2.71 15.64 -1.84
C SER A 110 4.18 15.51 -2.24
N ASP A 111 4.51 14.59 -3.15
CA ASP A 111 5.87 14.41 -3.66
C ASP A 111 6.10 14.96 -5.08
N GLY A 112 5.04 15.35 -5.77
CA GLY A 112 5.06 16.06 -7.04
C GLY A 112 5.37 15.19 -8.25
N ASP A 113 5.08 13.89 -8.18
CA ASP A 113 5.36 12.92 -9.24
C ASP A 113 4.26 12.84 -10.32
N GLY A 114 3.11 13.44 -10.05
CA GLY A 114 1.93 13.50 -10.92
C GLY A 114 0.88 12.42 -10.67
N VAL A 115 0.95 11.69 -9.55
CA VAL A 115 -0.13 10.89 -8.97
C VAL A 115 -0.69 11.63 -7.75
N GLU A 116 -2.01 11.54 -7.54
CA GLU A 116 -2.65 12.20 -6.40
C GLU A 116 -2.54 11.33 -5.14
N ASP A 117 -2.34 11.92 -3.96
CA ASP A 117 -2.05 11.18 -2.70
C ASP A 117 -3.15 10.16 -2.39
N GLY A 118 -4.42 10.56 -2.51
CA GLY A 118 -5.57 9.67 -2.35
C GLY A 118 -5.56 8.50 -3.32
N ARG A 119 -5.07 8.70 -4.54
CA ARG A 119 -4.95 7.61 -5.53
C ARG A 119 -3.85 6.62 -5.14
N GLU A 120 -2.74 7.13 -4.63
CA GLU A 120 -1.62 6.32 -4.18
C GLU A 120 -1.98 5.45 -2.99
N VAL A 121 -2.53 6.06 -1.95
CA VAL A 121 -2.88 5.41 -0.69
C VAL A 121 -4.01 4.40 -0.87
N GLU A 122 -5.12 4.80 -1.51
CA GLU A 122 -6.33 3.98 -1.54
C GLU A 122 -6.29 2.86 -2.59
N TYR A 123 -5.53 3.02 -3.68
CA TYR A 123 -5.63 2.13 -4.84
C TYR A 123 -4.31 1.49 -5.26
N LEU A 124 -3.22 2.25 -5.32
CA LEU A 124 -1.94 1.76 -5.84
C LEU A 124 -1.14 1.04 -4.75
N GLY A 125 -1.07 1.63 -3.55
CA GLY A 125 -0.18 1.24 -2.47
C GLY A 125 1.25 1.78 -2.62
N THR A 126 1.41 2.84 -3.43
CA THR A 126 2.63 3.66 -3.48
C THR A 126 2.69 4.61 -2.29
N ALA A 127 3.85 5.22 -2.05
CA ALA A 127 4.05 6.11 -0.92
C ALA A 127 3.90 7.57 -1.37
N PRO A 128 2.87 8.31 -0.91
CA PRO A 128 2.59 9.68 -1.39
C PRO A 128 3.64 10.72 -0.99
N ASP A 129 4.56 10.35 -0.10
CA ASP A 129 5.69 11.18 0.32
C ASP A 129 7.02 10.78 -0.33
N VAL A 130 6.99 9.94 -1.38
CA VAL A 130 8.16 9.38 -2.05
C VAL A 130 7.90 9.15 -3.55
N ALA A 131 8.36 10.10 -4.38
CA ALA A 131 8.10 10.11 -5.82
C ALA A 131 8.55 8.84 -6.60
N ASP A 132 9.42 8.01 -6.04
CA ASP A 132 9.89 6.74 -6.62
C ASP A 132 9.84 5.69 -5.51
N THR A 133 8.69 5.03 -5.37
CA THR A 133 8.38 4.18 -4.22
C THR A 133 9.29 2.96 -4.11
N ASP A 134 9.73 2.41 -5.24
CA ASP A 134 10.55 1.21 -5.29
C ASP A 134 12.06 1.46 -5.49
N GLY A 135 12.43 2.69 -5.83
CA GLY A 135 13.79 3.20 -5.87
C GLY A 135 14.58 2.79 -7.11
N ASP A 136 13.91 2.52 -8.23
CA ASP A 136 14.57 2.07 -9.47
C ASP A 136 14.99 3.21 -10.42
N GLY A 137 14.61 4.44 -10.08
CA GLY A 137 14.87 5.65 -10.84
C GLY A 137 13.82 6.00 -11.90
N PHE A 138 12.62 5.47 -11.80
CA PHE A 138 11.41 5.96 -12.44
C PHE A 138 10.43 6.44 -11.36
N ASP A 139 9.93 7.66 -11.51
CA ASP A 139 8.93 8.16 -10.58
C ASP A 139 7.58 7.42 -10.78
N ASP A 140 6.77 7.22 -9.74
CA ASP A 140 5.58 6.35 -9.76
C ASP A 140 4.56 6.83 -10.82
N GLY A 141 4.39 8.16 -10.97
CA GLY A 141 3.57 8.78 -12.00
C GLY A 141 4.03 8.46 -13.43
N TYR A 142 5.34 8.34 -13.65
CA TYR A 142 5.86 7.87 -14.94
C TYR A 142 5.49 6.41 -15.16
N GLU A 143 5.68 5.56 -14.15
CA GLU A 143 5.42 4.13 -14.24
C GLU A 143 3.95 3.83 -14.46
N VAL A 144 3.06 4.41 -13.67
CA VAL A 144 1.60 4.32 -13.80
C VAL A 144 1.15 4.68 -15.22
N LYS A 145 1.70 5.75 -15.80
CA LYS A 145 1.36 6.18 -17.16
C LYS A 145 1.88 5.24 -18.24
N ASN A 146 3.00 4.57 -17.99
CA ASN A 146 3.68 3.72 -18.97
C ASN A 146 3.50 2.21 -18.71
N GLN A 147 2.80 1.82 -17.65
CA GLN A 147 2.58 0.43 -17.21
C GLN A 147 2.14 -0.50 -18.33
N GLU A 148 1.12 -0.13 -19.12
CA GLU A 148 0.66 -1.00 -20.21
C GLU A 148 1.64 -1.07 -21.40
N SER A 149 2.37 0.03 -21.65
CA SER A 149 3.20 0.18 -22.85
C SER A 149 4.63 -0.30 -22.69
N GLN A 150 5.19 -0.18 -21.48
CA GLN A 150 6.57 -0.49 -21.12
C GLN A 150 6.66 -1.55 -20.02
N GLY A 151 5.51 -1.93 -19.46
CA GLY A 151 5.37 -2.98 -18.46
C GLY A 151 5.51 -2.50 -17.01
N LEU A 152 5.88 -1.24 -16.77
CA LEU A 152 6.39 -0.72 -15.49
C LEU A 152 5.46 -0.95 -14.29
N ASP A 153 6.03 -1.03 -13.10
CA ASP A 153 5.30 -1.36 -11.87
C ASP A 153 5.88 -0.63 -10.66
N PRO A 154 5.20 0.41 -10.11
CA PRO A 154 5.75 1.31 -9.10
C PRO A 154 5.98 0.68 -7.72
N LEU A 155 5.71 -0.62 -7.58
CA LEU A 155 5.94 -1.36 -6.34
C LEU A 155 7.10 -2.35 -6.45
N TRP A 156 7.73 -2.44 -7.62
CA TRP A 156 8.68 -3.48 -7.96
C TRP A 156 9.72 -3.04 -8.98
N ALA A 157 10.91 -2.73 -8.45
CA ALA A 157 12.04 -2.24 -9.24
C ALA A 157 12.22 -2.91 -10.61
N ASP A 158 12.21 -2.08 -11.64
CA ASP A 158 12.29 -2.45 -13.03
C ASP A 158 13.72 -2.58 -13.53
N VAL A 159 13.93 -3.56 -14.40
CA VAL A 159 15.25 -3.89 -14.94
C VAL A 159 15.33 -3.43 -16.39
N ARG A 160 16.16 -2.41 -16.63
CA ARG A 160 16.44 -1.89 -17.97
C ARG A 160 17.28 -2.88 -18.78
N VAL A 161 16.67 -3.54 -19.77
CA VAL A 161 17.37 -4.43 -20.72
C VAL A 161 17.28 -3.89 -22.14
N GLU A 162 18.40 -3.86 -22.86
CA GLU A 162 18.40 -3.49 -24.27
C GLU A 162 17.60 -4.51 -25.10
N PRO A 163 16.74 -4.08 -26.05
CA PRO A 163 15.96 -5.01 -26.88
C PRO A 163 16.79 -6.08 -27.59
N SER A 164 18.03 -5.76 -27.97
CA SER A 164 18.94 -6.71 -28.64
C SER A 164 19.43 -7.80 -27.68
N THR A 165 19.78 -7.43 -26.45
CA THR A 165 20.16 -8.34 -25.36
C THR A 165 19.02 -9.28 -25.04
N TYR A 166 17.81 -8.76 -24.87
CA TYR A 166 16.64 -9.59 -24.63
C TYR A 166 16.39 -10.58 -25.77
N ALA A 167 16.40 -10.12 -27.03
CA ALA A 167 16.18 -10.98 -28.18
C ALA A 167 17.23 -12.10 -28.26
N TRP A 168 18.48 -11.79 -27.93
CA TRP A 168 19.57 -12.76 -27.88
C TRP A 168 19.38 -13.78 -26.76
N GLU A 169 19.08 -13.35 -25.54
CA GLU A 169 18.86 -14.24 -24.39
C GLU A 169 17.63 -15.12 -24.59
N PHE A 170 16.55 -14.55 -25.12
CA PHE A 170 15.37 -15.32 -25.54
C PHE A 170 15.72 -16.39 -26.57
N ALA A 171 16.48 -16.03 -27.61
CA ALA A 171 16.91 -17.00 -28.62
C ALA A 171 17.81 -18.09 -27.99
N GLN A 172 18.72 -17.74 -27.09
CA GLN A 172 19.52 -18.72 -26.37
C GLN A 172 18.64 -19.70 -25.59
N GLY A 173 17.64 -19.19 -24.86
CA GLY A 173 16.64 -20.02 -24.18
C GLY A 173 15.88 -20.94 -25.14
N ALA A 174 15.41 -20.40 -26.26
CA ALA A 174 14.58 -21.12 -27.22
C ALA A 174 15.31 -22.20 -28.02
N PHE A 175 16.59 -21.98 -28.37
CA PHE A 175 17.35 -22.88 -29.22
C PHE A 175 18.32 -23.79 -28.47
N VAL A 176 18.97 -23.23 -27.45
CA VAL A 176 20.03 -23.91 -26.70
C VAL A 176 19.48 -24.43 -25.37
N GLY A 177 18.49 -23.74 -24.80
CA GLY A 177 17.82 -24.11 -23.57
C GLY A 177 18.82 -24.48 -22.49
N GLU A 178 18.57 -25.59 -21.81
CA GLU A 178 19.39 -26.07 -20.68
C GLU A 178 20.84 -26.46 -21.04
N ILE A 179 21.24 -26.48 -22.31
CA ILE A 179 22.65 -26.70 -22.69
C ILE A 179 23.52 -25.49 -22.27
N ILE A 180 22.97 -24.28 -22.36
CA ILE A 180 23.59 -23.05 -21.88
C ILE A 180 22.53 -22.37 -20.99
N PRO A 181 22.52 -22.69 -19.68
CA PRO A 181 21.57 -22.12 -18.76
C PRO A 181 21.76 -20.61 -18.62
N GLY A 182 20.70 -19.84 -18.82
CA GLY A 182 20.67 -18.40 -18.57
C GLY A 182 20.09 -18.05 -17.20
N ASP A 183 20.14 -16.77 -16.90
CA ASP A 183 19.74 -16.13 -15.65
C ASP A 183 18.69 -15.04 -15.82
N SER A 184 18.28 -14.73 -17.05
CA SER A 184 17.23 -13.75 -17.31
C SER A 184 15.85 -14.37 -17.53
N LEU A 185 14.82 -13.55 -17.28
CA LEU A 185 13.44 -13.86 -17.67
C LEU A 185 13.29 -14.06 -19.18
N ALA A 186 14.09 -13.34 -19.99
CA ALA A 186 14.12 -13.50 -21.45
C ALA A 186 14.53 -14.93 -21.84
N TRP A 187 15.62 -15.42 -21.24
CA TRP A 187 16.08 -16.79 -21.45
C TRP A 187 15.04 -17.81 -20.98
N LEU A 188 14.38 -17.57 -19.83
CA LEU A 188 13.32 -18.46 -19.35
C LEU A 188 12.14 -18.49 -20.33
N ALA A 189 11.67 -17.33 -20.80
CA ALA A 189 10.59 -17.23 -21.78
C ALA A 189 10.93 -18.00 -23.06
N GLY A 190 12.16 -17.87 -23.57
CA GLY A 190 12.67 -18.65 -24.68
C GLY A 190 12.66 -20.15 -24.41
N ASN A 191 13.20 -20.58 -23.26
CA ASN A 191 13.24 -21.98 -22.86
C ASN A 191 11.83 -22.58 -22.71
N LEU A 192 10.85 -21.81 -22.24
CA LEU A 192 9.45 -22.25 -22.20
C LEU A 192 8.85 -22.37 -23.62
N ALA A 193 9.22 -21.50 -24.55
CA ALA A 193 8.78 -21.54 -25.95
C ALA A 193 9.44 -22.66 -26.80
N SER A 194 10.59 -23.19 -26.35
CA SER A 194 11.41 -24.17 -27.08
C SER A 194 10.73 -25.52 -27.39
N GLY A 195 9.56 -25.81 -26.80
CA GLY A 195 8.79 -27.04 -27.03
C GLY A 195 8.10 -27.11 -28.40
N SER A 196 7.92 -25.96 -29.06
CA SER A 196 7.32 -25.88 -30.39
C SER A 196 8.30 -26.37 -31.46
N SER A 197 8.13 -27.61 -31.91
CA SER A 197 8.95 -28.34 -32.90
C SER A 197 9.05 -27.73 -34.33
N SER A 198 8.74 -26.44 -34.50
CA SER A 198 8.83 -25.70 -35.77
C SER A 198 10.08 -24.83 -35.91
N PHE A 199 10.91 -24.74 -34.87
CA PHE A 199 12.16 -23.97 -34.89
C PHE A 199 13.39 -24.85 -35.24
N ILE A 200 13.50 -25.30 -36.50
CA ILE A 200 14.66 -26.09 -36.99
C ILE A 200 15.67 -25.16 -37.71
N PRO A 201 17.01 -25.29 -37.50
CA PRO A 201 17.97 -24.25 -37.84
C PRO A 201 18.45 -24.29 -39.30
N GLY A 202 18.51 -23.12 -39.94
CA GLY A 202 19.34 -22.84 -41.11
C GLY A 202 20.28 -21.67 -40.80
N VAL A 203 21.58 -21.83 -41.07
CA VAL A 203 22.72 -20.96 -40.69
C VAL A 203 22.61 -19.49 -41.18
N GLY A 204 21.53 -19.12 -41.90
CA GLY A 204 21.22 -17.73 -42.28
C GLY A 204 20.20 -17.01 -41.39
N TRP A 205 19.48 -17.70 -40.49
CA TRP A 205 18.43 -17.10 -39.65
C TRP A 205 18.91 -16.57 -38.30
N VAL A 206 20.07 -16.99 -37.79
CA VAL A 206 20.56 -16.57 -36.46
C VAL A 206 20.87 -15.06 -36.42
N ILE A 207 21.15 -14.43 -37.56
CA ILE A 207 21.40 -12.99 -37.67
C ILE A 207 20.15 -12.22 -38.14
N GLY A 208 19.26 -12.85 -38.91
CA GLY A 208 18.03 -12.22 -39.44
C GLY A 208 16.79 -12.35 -38.55
N GLY A 209 16.59 -13.50 -37.91
CA GLY A 209 15.45 -13.74 -37.01
C GLY A 209 15.55 -12.99 -35.69
N ALA A 210 16.77 -12.65 -35.25
CA ALA A 210 16.96 -11.72 -34.14
C ALA A 210 16.52 -10.29 -34.51
N ALA A 211 16.58 -9.92 -35.80
CA ALA A 211 16.06 -8.63 -36.27
C ALA A 211 14.52 -8.65 -36.35
N ASP A 212 13.92 -9.71 -36.89
CA ASP A 212 12.44 -9.87 -36.91
C ASP A 212 11.87 -10.00 -35.48
N LEU A 213 12.57 -10.69 -34.57
CA LEU A 213 12.20 -10.78 -33.16
C LEU A 213 12.43 -9.44 -32.43
N ARG A 214 13.53 -8.73 -32.73
CA ARG A 214 13.78 -7.36 -32.24
C ARG A 214 12.70 -6.38 -32.73
N ASP A 215 12.26 -6.50 -33.97
CA ASP A 215 11.19 -5.68 -34.55
C ASP A 215 9.82 -6.07 -33.97
N ALA A 216 9.60 -7.35 -33.63
CA ALA A 216 8.42 -7.82 -32.90
C ALA A 216 8.42 -7.40 -31.41
N ILE A 217 9.60 -7.20 -30.83
CA ILE A 217 9.80 -6.70 -29.46
C ILE A 217 9.63 -5.17 -29.37
N GLY A 218 9.71 -4.43 -30.48
CA GLY A 218 9.39 -3.00 -30.54
C GLY A 218 10.42 -2.07 -29.85
N SER A 219 10.58 -0.88 -30.40
CA SER A 219 11.58 0.13 -30.03
C SER A 219 11.15 0.99 -28.84
N GLY A 220 11.58 0.66 -27.65
CA GLY A 220 11.42 1.46 -26.44
C GLY A 220 12.20 0.81 -25.31
N ILE A 221 12.63 1.59 -24.31
CA ILE A 221 13.22 1.03 -23.10
C ILE A 221 12.13 0.14 -22.48
N HIS A 222 12.34 -1.17 -22.46
CA HIS A 222 11.43 -2.12 -21.82
C HIS A 222 11.98 -2.34 -20.42
N ALA A 223 11.52 -1.52 -19.48
CA ALA A 223 11.96 -1.64 -18.09
C ALA A 223 11.25 -2.80 -17.39
N ASP A 224 10.12 -3.30 -17.91
CA ASP A 224 9.48 -4.46 -17.31
C ASP A 224 8.93 -5.49 -18.32
N TRP A 225 9.49 -6.69 -18.24
CA TRP A 225 9.29 -7.77 -19.20
C TRP A 225 8.19 -8.77 -18.81
N VAL A 226 7.60 -8.66 -17.61
CA VAL A 226 6.55 -9.60 -17.17
C VAL A 226 5.28 -9.41 -18.03
N GLY A 227 4.99 -8.17 -18.46
CA GLY A 227 3.86 -7.83 -19.34
C GLY A 227 4.20 -7.93 -20.84
N ALA A 228 5.27 -7.28 -21.28
CA ALA A 228 5.63 -7.20 -22.71
C ALA A 228 6.37 -8.45 -23.22
N GLY A 229 7.26 -9.05 -22.42
CA GLY A 229 8.15 -10.14 -22.85
C GLY A 229 7.48 -11.51 -22.99
N PHE A 230 6.57 -11.85 -22.08
CA PHE A 230 5.82 -13.11 -22.13
C PHE A 230 4.65 -13.08 -23.12
N SER A 231 4.33 -11.92 -23.70
CA SER A 231 3.35 -11.83 -24.80
C SER A 231 3.81 -12.62 -26.04
N VAL A 232 5.12 -12.70 -26.29
CA VAL A 232 5.74 -13.50 -27.36
C VAL A 232 5.54 -15.01 -27.14
N VAL A 233 5.43 -15.45 -25.88
CA VAL A 233 5.08 -16.83 -25.50
C VAL A 233 3.60 -17.12 -25.78
N GLY A 234 2.82 -16.14 -26.24
CA GLY A 234 1.38 -16.23 -26.52
C GLY A 234 0.95 -17.06 -27.73
N MET A 235 1.87 -17.62 -28.51
CA MET A 235 1.52 -18.64 -29.52
C MET A 235 1.21 -19.94 -28.79
N ALA A 236 -0.06 -20.32 -28.68
CA ALA A 236 -0.51 -21.56 -28.03
C ALA A 236 0.32 -22.76 -28.54
N PRO A 237 1.28 -23.27 -27.75
CA PRO A 237 2.09 -24.40 -28.17
C PRO A 237 1.27 -25.69 -28.07
N ALA A 238 1.82 -26.81 -28.55
CA ALA A 238 1.09 -28.08 -28.50
C ALA A 238 0.77 -28.45 -27.05
N VAL A 239 -0.37 -29.13 -26.80
CA VAL A 239 -0.84 -29.47 -25.44
C VAL A 239 0.22 -30.16 -24.56
N GLY A 240 1.20 -30.84 -25.15
CA GLY A 240 2.32 -31.46 -24.43
C GLY A 240 3.33 -30.47 -23.80
N ASP A 241 3.40 -29.24 -24.31
CA ASP A 241 4.40 -28.25 -23.89
C ASP A 241 4.04 -27.58 -22.55
N ALA A 242 2.73 -27.50 -22.23
CA ALA A 242 2.25 -27.00 -20.94
C ALA A 242 2.75 -27.88 -19.77
N ALA A 243 2.84 -29.20 -19.97
CA ALA A 243 3.22 -30.13 -18.92
C ALA A 243 4.71 -30.01 -18.50
N ALA A 244 5.55 -29.40 -19.34
CA ALA A 244 6.96 -29.16 -19.03
C ALA A 244 7.21 -27.87 -18.23
N ILE A 245 6.23 -26.96 -18.18
CA ILE A 245 6.36 -25.65 -17.51
C ILE A 245 6.76 -25.81 -16.04
N PRO A 246 6.08 -26.62 -15.21
CA PRO A 246 6.42 -26.68 -13.78
C PRO A 246 7.89 -27.04 -13.54
N ALA A 247 8.38 -28.08 -14.22
CA ALA A 247 9.75 -28.57 -14.06
C ALA A 247 10.80 -27.56 -14.55
N LYS A 248 10.58 -26.91 -15.70
CA LYS A 248 11.51 -25.89 -16.23
C LYS A 248 11.56 -24.66 -15.33
N THR A 249 10.39 -24.17 -14.91
CA THR A 249 10.27 -23.01 -14.02
C THR A 249 10.91 -23.28 -12.67
N ALA A 250 10.64 -24.44 -12.05
CA ALA A 250 11.26 -24.82 -10.79
C ALA A 250 12.78 -24.91 -10.90
N LYS A 251 13.32 -25.48 -11.98
CA LYS A 251 14.77 -25.54 -12.20
C LYS A 251 15.41 -24.15 -12.39
N PHE A 252 14.68 -23.21 -12.97
CA PHE A 252 15.14 -21.82 -13.09
C PHE A 252 15.14 -21.11 -11.74
N VAL A 253 14.02 -21.14 -11.01
CA VAL A 253 13.91 -20.48 -9.70
C VAL A 253 14.87 -21.08 -8.67
N LEU A 254 15.15 -22.38 -8.73
CA LEU A 254 16.18 -23.00 -7.87
C LEU A 254 17.59 -22.42 -8.09
N ARG A 255 17.87 -21.85 -9.28
CA ARG A 255 19.14 -21.19 -9.58
C ARG A 255 19.10 -19.69 -9.26
N HIS A 256 17.92 -19.08 -9.40
CA HIS A 256 17.66 -17.65 -9.28
C HIS A 256 16.44 -17.40 -8.38
N PRO A 257 16.54 -17.68 -7.07
CA PRO A 257 15.42 -17.58 -6.14
C PRO A 257 14.87 -16.15 -6.01
N GLU A 258 15.71 -15.13 -6.20
CA GLU A 258 15.32 -13.72 -6.22
C GLU A 258 14.32 -13.37 -7.32
N LEU A 259 14.31 -14.13 -8.42
CA LEU A 259 13.38 -13.94 -9.53
C LEU A 259 12.06 -14.70 -9.35
N ALA A 260 11.89 -15.49 -8.28
CA ALA A 260 10.67 -16.27 -8.05
C ALA A 260 9.37 -15.46 -8.17
N PRO A 261 9.26 -14.22 -7.62
CA PRO A 261 8.04 -13.45 -7.70
C PRO A 261 7.70 -13.00 -9.13
N ALA A 262 8.69 -12.48 -9.86
CA ALA A 262 8.55 -12.06 -11.25
C ALA A 262 8.26 -13.24 -12.19
N VAL A 263 8.96 -14.37 -11.99
CA VAL A 263 8.72 -15.62 -12.73
C VAL A 263 7.29 -16.11 -12.48
N GLY A 264 6.85 -16.15 -11.23
CA GLY A 264 5.49 -16.57 -10.90
C GLY A 264 4.42 -15.67 -11.53
N ALA A 265 4.63 -14.35 -11.48
CA ALA A 265 3.72 -13.38 -12.12
C ALA A 265 3.60 -13.63 -13.62
N ALA A 266 4.74 -13.86 -14.30
CA ALA A 266 4.78 -14.18 -15.72
C ALA A 266 4.03 -15.47 -16.06
N ILE A 267 4.22 -16.54 -15.27
CA ILE A 267 3.50 -17.81 -15.45
C ILE A 267 1.98 -17.62 -15.29
N VAL A 268 1.55 -16.86 -14.29
CA VAL A 268 0.11 -16.59 -14.07
C VAL A 268 -0.50 -15.77 -15.20
N ALA A 269 0.27 -14.86 -15.79
CA ALA A 269 -0.15 -14.03 -16.92
C ALA A 269 -0.36 -14.82 -18.23
N LEU A 270 0.22 -16.01 -18.39
CA LEU A 270 0.04 -16.84 -19.57
C LEU A 270 -1.42 -17.31 -19.71
N LYS A 271 -2.14 -16.72 -20.67
CA LYS A 271 -3.58 -17.00 -20.90
C LYS A 271 -3.87 -18.42 -21.40
N TRP A 272 -2.92 -19.04 -22.10
CA TRP A 272 -3.08 -20.39 -22.66
C TRP A 272 -2.72 -21.52 -21.69
N VAL A 273 -2.05 -21.21 -20.58
CA VAL A 273 -1.68 -22.21 -19.58
C VAL A 273 -2.88 -22.48 -18.66
N PRO A 274 -3.32 -23.75 -18.52
CA PRO A 274 -4.40 -24.12 -17.60
C PRO A 274 -4.09 -23.79 -16.13
N ASP A 275 -5.12 -23.49 -15.34
CA ASP A 275 -4.95 -23.10 -13.94
C ASP A 275 -4.32 -24.19 -13.07
N ASP A 276 -4.58 -25.48 -13.34
CA ASP A 276 -3.95 -26.59 -12.62
C ASP A 276 -2.43 -26.65 -12.85
N ILE A 277 -1.97 -26.30 -14.05
CA ILE A 277 -0.54 -26.18 -14.36
C ILE A 277 0.05 -24.94 -13.69
N LYS A 278 -0.67 -23.81 -13.65
CA LYS A 278 -0.24 -22.61 -12.90
C LYS A 278 -0.08 -22.94 -11.42
N VAL A 279 -1.10 -23.51 -10.78
CA VAL A 279 -1.05 -23.93 -9.38
C VAL A 279 0.13 -24.86 -9.13
N THR A 280 0.29 -25.90 -9.95
CA THR A 280 1.40 -26.85 -9.80
C THR A 280 2.76 -26.16 -9.94
N THR A 281 2.90 -25.24 -10.90
CA THR A 281 4.13 -24.48 -11.13
C THR A 281 4.45 -23.57 -9.94
N ILE A 282 3.47 -22.75 -9.50
CA ILE A 282 3.66 -21.82 -8.38
C ILE A 282 3.96 -22.59 -7.08
N ALA A 283 3.26 -23.70 -6.84
CA ALA A 283 3.52 -24.56 -5.69
C ALA A 283 4.93 -25.16 -5.69
N GLN A 284 5.50 -25.50 -6.85
CA GLN A 284 6.87 -26.03 -6.95
C GLN A 284 7.94 -24.99 -6.69
N ILE A 285 7.68 -23.72 -7.02
CA ILE A 285 8.64 -22.62 -6.80
C ILE A 285 8.44 -21.91 -5.45
N THR A 286 7.43 -22.31 -4.68
CA THR A 286 7.10 -21.78 -3.36
C THR A 286 7.30 -22.88 -2.31
N PRO A 287 8.48 -23.00 -1.70
CA PRO A 287 8.75 -24.00 -0.65
C PRO A 287 7.67 -24.07 0.43
N ASN A 288 7.13 -22.91 0.81
CA ASN A 288 6.10 -22.78 1.84
C ASN A 288 4.66 -22.82 1.34
N TRP A 289 4.39 -23.33 0.14
CA TRP A 289 3.04 -23.43 -0.42
C TRP A 289 2.05 -24.12 0.54
N ALA A 290 2.43 -25.27 1.11
CA ALA A 290 1.58 -26.02 2.02
C ALA A 290 1.26 -25.24 3.30
N TYR A 291 2.20 -24.43 3.79
CA TYR A 291 2.00 -23.57 4.95
C TYR A 291 0.94 -22.50 4.67
N LEU A 292 1.03 -21.81 3.52
CA LEU A 292 0.04 -20.79 3.12
C LEU A 292 -1.38 -21.38 2.94
N ARG A 293 -1.47 -22.59 2.37
CA ARG A 293 -2.74 -23.32 2.23
C ARG A 293 -3.31 -23.73 3.59
N ALA A 294 -2.47 -24.17 4.51
CA ALA A 294 -2.87 -24.51 5.88
C ALA A 294 -3.27 -23.27 6.69
N ALA A 295 -2.66 -22.12 6.43
CA ALA A 295 -3.02 -20.83 7.01
C ALA A 295 -4.37 -20.29 6.52
N GLY A 296 -4.95 -20.88 5.46
CA GLY A 296 -6.33 -20.65 5.05
C GLY A 296 -6.53 -20.10 3.65
N SER A 297 -5.45 -19.76 2.92
CA SER A 297 -5.54 -19.16 1.59
C SER A 297 -5.91 -20.17 0.51
N SER A 298 -6.83 -19.84 -0.41
CA SER A 298 -7.12 -20.64 -1.60
C SER A 298 -6.05 -20.55 -2.68
N GLU A 299 -5.96 -21.56 -3.55
CA GLU A 299 -5.05 -21.55 -4.70
C GLU A 299 -5.33 -20.36 -5.61
N LYS A 300 -6.62 -20.00 -5.78
CA LYS A 300 -7.03 -18.82 -6.56
C LYS A 300 -6.49 -17.53 -5.96
N SER A 301 -6.53 -17.39 -4.63
CA SER A 301 -6.02 -16.21 -3.93
C SER A 301 -4.49 -16.15 -4.01
N LEU A 302 -3.79 -17.27 -3.85
CA LEU A 302 -2.34 -17.33 -4.05
C LEU A 302 -1.92 -16.99 -5.49
N LEU A 303 -2.62 -17.50 -6.50
CA LEU A 303 -2.36 -17.11 -7.91
C LEU A 303 -2.65 -15.62 -8.15
N ARG A 304 -3.68 -15.05 -7.49
CA ARG A 304 -3.98 -13.62 -7.59
C ARG A 304 -2.87 -12.77 -6.99
N LEU A 305 -2.36 -13.11 -5.81
CA LEU A 305 -1.21 -12.44 -5.19
C LEU A 305 0.04 -12.55 -6.04
N GLN A 306 0.30 -13.74 -6.61
CA GLN A 306 1.42 -13.96 -7.51
C GLN A 306 1.33 -13.06 -8.76
N LYS A 307 0.13 -12.74 -9.24
CA LYS A 307 -0.05 -11.80 -10.35
C LYS A 307 0.40 -10.38 -10.01
N GLY A 308 0.29 -9.95 -8.75
CA GLY A 308 0.86 -8.70 -8.24
C GLY A 308 2.31 -8.84 -7.77
N ARG A 309 3.04 -9.86 -8.26
CA ARG A 309 4.44 -10.17 -7.91
C ARG A 309 4.69 -10.38 -6.42
N VAL A 310 3.68 -10.70 -5.61
CA VAL A 310 3.90 -11.02 -4.21
C VAL A 310 4.77 -12.27 -4.10
N GLY A 311 5.90 -12.14 -3.40
CA GLY A 311 6.78 -13.25 -3.06
C GLY A 311 6.10 -14.16 -2.04
N LEU A 312 5.39 -15.19 -2.50
CA LEU A 312 4.62 -16.08 -1.63
C LEU A 312 5.49 -16.78 -0.56
N ASP A 313 6.73 -17.13 -0.91
CA ASP A 313 7.65 -17.75 0.05
C ASP A 313 8.10 -16.74 1.12
N SER A 314 8.49 -15.53 0.71
CA SER A 314 8.82 -14.43 1.61
C SER A 314 7.65 -14.04 2.52
N LEU A 315 6.42 -14.05 1.98
CA LEU A 315 5.20 -13.83 2.74
C LEU A 315 5.00 -14.92 3.81
N ALA A 316 5.22 -16.19 3.46
CA ALA A 316 5.16 -17.28 4.42
C ALA A 316 6.23 -17.16 5.51
N GLU A 317 7.46 -16.78 5.15
CA GLU A 317 8.52 -16.53 6.12
C GLU A 317 8.19 -15.33 7.03
N ALA A 318 7.59 -14.26 6.50
CA ALA A 318 7.09 -13.14 7.30
C ALA A 318 6.04 -13.56 8.33
N MET A 319 5.14 -14.49 7.98
CA MET A 319 4.13 -15.06 8.89
C MET A 319 4.71 -16.02 9.95
N LYS A 320 5.96 -16.46 9.78
CA LYS A 320 6.66 -17.32 10.75
C LYS A 320 7.58 -16.54 11.71
N ARG A 321 7.81 -15.25 11.45
CA ARG A 321 8.59 -14.39 12.34
C ARG A 321 7.91 -14.29 13.72
N PRO A 322 8.68 -14.08 14.80
CA PRO A 322 8.15 -14.05 16.16
C PRO A 322 7.08 -12.96 16.40
N GLY A 323 7.20 -11.78 15.76
CA GLY A 323 6.24 -10.69 15.89
C GLY A 323 4.88 -10.97 15.23
N HIS A 324 4.79 -12.00 14.38
CA HIS A 324 3.53 -12.36 13.74
C HIS A 324 2.58 -13.10 14.70
N VAL A 325 1.45 -12.48 15.00
CA VAL A 325 0.37 -13.04 15.81
C VAL A 325 -0.71 -13.62 14.91
N ASN A 326 -1.01 -14.90 15.08
CA ASN A 326 -2.15 -15.53 14.42
C ASN A 326 -3.45 -15.16 15.15
N VAL A 327 -4.14 -14.15 14.65
CA VAL A 327 -5.51 -13.85 15.10
C VAL A 327 -6.46 -14.80 14.39
N ASN A 328 -7.34 -15.46 15.14
CA ASN A 328 -8.38 -16.32 14.55
C ASN A 328 -9.53 -15.41 14.03
N SER A 329 -9.20 -14.56 13.05
CA SER A 329 -10.00 -13.42 12.55
C SER A 329 -11.07 -13.81 11.53
N GLY A 330 -11.30 -15.09 11.28
CA GLY A 330 -12.10 -15.49 10.13
C GLY A 330 -11.33 -15.30 8.82
N ARG A 331 -12.02 -15.39 7.69
CA ARG A 331 -11.41 -15.45 6.35
C ARG A 331 -11.39 -14.06 5.73
N ALA A 332 -10.28 -13.34 5.86
CA ALA A 332 -10.06 -12.08 5.16
C ALA A 332 -10.12 -12.29 3.64
N GLY A 333 -10.63 -11.27 2.94
CA GLY A 333 -10.72 -11.24 1.48
C GLY A 333 -9.63 -10.38 0.86
N PHE A 334 -9.90 -9.91 -0.35
CA PHE A 334 -9.19 -8.81 -0.96
C PHE A 334 -10.06 -7.56 -0.79
N PHE A 335 -9.47 -6.45 -0.39
CA PHE A 335 -10.15 -5.17 -0.17
C PHE A 335 -9.77 -4.17 -1.25
N ALA A 336 -10.72 -3.35 -1.70
CA ALA A 336 -10.48 -2.36 -2.74
C ALA A 336 -9.73 -1.12 -2.22
N THR A 337 -9.97 -0.75 -0.96
CA THR A 337 -9.53 0.49 -0.31
C THR A 337 -9.07 0.20 1.12
N GLY A 338 -8.34 1.13 1.74
CA GLY A 338 -7.96 1.11 3.15
C GLY A 338 -9.18 1.05 4.07
N GLN A 339 -10.19 1.87 3.78
CA GLN A 339 -11.46 1.93 4.52
C GLN A 339 -12.20 0.58 4.60
N GLU A 340 -12.16 -0.24 3.53
CA GLU A 340 -12.74 -1.58 3.56
C GLU A 340 -11.98 -2.52 4.52
N GLY A 341 -10.65 -2.37 4.61
CA GLY A 341 -9.79 -3.07 5.57
C GLY A 341 -10.08 -2.66 7.01
N GLU A 342 -10.19 -1.37 7.28
CA GLU A 342 -10.59 -0.83 8.59
C GLU A 342 -11.96 -1.33 9.02
N ALA A 343 -12.95 -1.30 8.11
CA ALA A 343 -14.29 -1.79 8.39
C ALA A 343 -14.30 -3.29 8.75
N PHE A 344 -13.45 -4.09 8.08
CA PHE A 344 -13.26 -5.49 8.45
C PHE A 344 -12.64 -5.62 9.84
N LEU A 345 -11.58 -4.85 10.13
CA LEU A 345 -10.87 -4.85 11.41
C LEU A 345 -11.80 -4.46 12.57
N ALA A 346 -12.60 -3.40 12.43
CA ALA A 346 -13.60 -2.98 13.41
C ALA A 346 -14.63 -4.09 13.69
N GLY A 347 -15.02 -4.83 12.65
CA GLY A 347 -15.88 -6.01 12.74
C GLY A 347 -15.26 -7.15 13.56
N LEU A 348 -13.95 -7.38 13.45
CA LEU A 348 -13.23 -8.41 14.21
C LEU A 348 -13.27 -8.15 15.73
N TYR A 349 -13.01 -6.90 16.13
CA TYR A 349 -12.92 -6.50 17.53
C TYR A 349 -14.28 -6.06 18.13
N ARG A 350 -15.38 -6.31 17.41
CA ARG A 350 -16.78 -6.08 17.85
C ARG A 350 -17.09 -4.63 18.23
N ALA A 351 -16.52 -3.66 17.53
CA ALA A 351 -17.02 -2.29 17.54
C ALA A 351 -18.36 -2.20 16.77
N LYS A 352 -19.43 -2.80 17.30
CA LYS A 352 -20.77 -2.80 16.65
C LYS A 352 -21.46 -1.43 16.63
N ASP A 353 -20.93 -0.46 17.38
CA ASP A 353 -21.49 0.89 17.51
C ASP A 353 -20.74 1.94 16.66
N GLY A 354 -19.83 1.50 15.78
CA GLY A 354 -19.22 2.33 14.72
C GLY A 354 -18.26 3.45 15.14
N SER A 355 -18.42 4.06 16.31
CA SER A 355 -17.71 5.30 16.68
C SER A 355 -16.92 5.26 17.99
N LYS A 356 -17.20 4.31 18.90
CA LYS A 356 -16.58 4.34 20.26
C LYS A 356 -15.13 3.89 20.34
N TYR A 357 -14.62 3.25 19.29
CA TYR A 357 -13.36 2.50 19.31
C TYR A 357 -12.59 2.64 18.00
N THR A 358 -12.88 3.65 17.19
CA THR A 358 -12.25 3.84 15.88
C THR A 358 -11.80 5.28 15.80
N GLN A 359 -10.72 5.51 15.07
CA GLN A 359 -10.22 6.86 14.79
C GLN A 359 -9.93 7.65 16.08
N ILE A 360 -9.47 6.94 17.11
CA ILE A 360 -9.09 7.55 18.39
C ILE A 360 -7.70 8.16 18.23
N ALA A 361 -7.60 9.46 18.49
CA ALA A 361 -6.33 10.18 18.48
C ALA A 361 -5.62 10.14 19.84
N ARG A 362 -4.28 10.10 19.81
CA ARG A 362 -3.42 10.38 20.96
C ARG A 362 -2.36 11.38 20.56
N SER A 363 -2.07 12.32 21.46
CA SER A 363 -1.09 13.37 21.15
C SER A 363 0.31 12.80 21.13
N THR A 364 1.06 13.19 20.10
CA THR A 364 2.48 12.89 19.91
C THR A 364 3.34 14.15 19.99
N LYS A 365 2.76 15.31 20.37
CA LYS A 365 3.43 16.64 20.41
C LYS A 365 4.72 16.66 21.24
N ASP A 366 4.84 15.79 22.24
CA ASP A 366 6.02 15.68 23.10
C ASP A 366 7.07 14.68 22.59
N CYS A 367 6.80 13.96 21.50
CA CYS A 367 7.76 13.07 20.87
C CYS A 367 8.86 13.89 20.18
N ILE A 368 10.08 13.79 20.70
CA ILE A 368 11.29 14.44 20.14
C ILE A 368 11.99 13.58 19.07
N GLU A 369 11.42 12.42 18.75
CA GLU A 369 11.90 11.49 17.72
C GLU A 369 11.15 11.68 16.39
N VAL A 370 11.26 10.71 15.48
CA VAL A 370 10.52 10.68 14.21
C VAL A 370 9.10 10.16 14.50
N CYS A 371 8.21 11.01 14.98
CA CYS A 371 6.78 10.73 15.21
C CYS A 371 5.90 11.60 14.30
N ASN A 372 4.60 11.34 14.29
CA ASN A 372 3.61 12.25 13.72
C ASN A 372 3.65 13.59 14.48
N ASP A 373 3.50 14.70 13.76
CA ASP A 373 3.77 16.04 14.31
C ASP A 373 2.81 16.46 15.43
N PHE A 374 1.57 15.99 15.41
CA PHE A 374 0.54 16.44 16.36
C PHE A 374 -0.17 15.28 17.07
N HIS A 375 -0.70 14.34 16.30
CA HIS A 375 -1.47 13.22 16.81
C HIS A 375 -1.22 11.97 15.99
N ARG A 376 -1.41 10.81 16.63
CA ARG A 376 -1.51 9.51 15.99
C ARG A 376 -2.95 9.03 16.09
N ARG A 377 -3.57 8.66 14.98
CA ARG A 377 -4.98 8.21 14.93
C ARG A 377 -5.05 6.71 14.71
N PHE A 378 -5.74 6.00 15.58
CA PHE A 378 -5.83 4.54 15.48
C PHE A 378 -7.10 4.11 14.74
N ASP A 379 -6.98 3.28 13.72
CA ASP A 379 -8.14 2.75 12.99
C ASP A 379 -9.14 2.05 13.91
N VAL A 380 -8.61 1.21 14.81
CA VAL A 380 -9.38 0.53 15.85
C VAL A 380 -8.61 0.57 17.16
N PHE A 381 -9.26 0.96 18.25
CA PHE A 381 -8.68 1.02 19.59
C PHE A 381 -9.58 0.28 20.59
N VAL A 382 -9.14 -0.89 21.05
CA VAL A 382 -9.94 -1.79 21.91
C VAL A 382 -9.05 -2.33 23.02
N ASP A 383 -9.58 -2.38 24.25
CA ASP A 383 -8.85 -2.89 25.42
C ASP A 383 -7.49 -2.20 25.62
N ASN A 384 -7.44 -0.87 25.39
CA ASN A 384 -6.23 -0.04 25.40
C ASN A 384 -5.15 -0.43 24.37
N VAL A 385 -5.48 -1.23 23.36
CA VAL A 385 -4.58 -1.60 22.26
C VAL A 385 -4.99 -0.86 21.00
N ALA A 386 -4.04 -0.16 20.39
CA ALA A 386 -4.17 0.45 19.07
C ALA A 386 -3.99 -0.59 17.97
N HIS A 387 -4.90 -0.64 17.01
CA HIS A 387 -4.85 -1.53 15.87
C HIS A 387 -4.84 -0.70 14.58
N GLU A 388 -3.81 -0.94 13.77
CA GLU A 388 -3.57 -0.28 12.48
C GLU A 388 -3.89 -1.24 11.33
N SER A 389 -4.50 -0.75 10.25
CA SER A 389 -4.93 -1.51 9.08
C SER A 389 -4.29 -0.99 7.81
N LYS A 390 -3.49 -1.83 7.14
CA LYS A 390 -2.92 -1.52 5.83
C LYS A 390 -3.40 -2.50 4.76
N VAL A 391 -3.80 -1.99 3.60
CA VAL A 391 -4.28 -2.79 2.46
C VAL A 391 -3.27 -2.71 1.32
N GLY A 392 -2.84 -3.85 0.79
CA GLY A 392 -1.83 -3.89 -0.27
C GLY A 392 -0.41 -4.04 0.25
N ARG A 393 0.56 -3.64 -0.55
CA ARG A 393 1.98 -3.64 -0.19
C ARG A 393 2.26 -2.41 0.67
N VAL A 394 3.08 -2.57 1.71
CA VAL A 394 3.54 -1.46 2.54
C VAL A 394 5.06 -1.40 2.50
N ASN A 395 5.61 -0.38 1.83
CA ASN A 395 7.04 -0.06 1.88
C ASN A 395 7.35 0.84 3.08
N LEU A 396 8.61 0.88 3.51
CA LEU A 396 9.02 1.77 4.59
C LEU A 396 9.29 3.17 4.01
N SER A 397 8.26 4.01 3.98
CA SER A 397 8.34 5.45 3.68
C SER A 397 8.54 6.26 4.97
N PRO A 398 8.88 7.56 4.88
CA PRO A 398 8.93 8.44 6.04
C PRO A 398 7.61 8.49 6.82
N SER A 399 6.46 8.55 6.13
CA SER A 399 5.11 8.49 6.70
C SER A 399 4.87 7.20 7.50
N ILE A 400 5.18 6.03 6.93
CA ILE A 400 5.03 4.74 7.61
C ILE A 400 5.99 4.62 8.81
N GLU A 401 7.23 5.11 8.69
CA GLU A 401 8.17 5.13 9.81
C GLU A 401 7.64 5.98 10.98
N ARG A 402 7.11 7.18 10.70
CA ARG A 402 6.51 8.06 11.72
C ARG A 402 5.35 7.39 12.45
N GLN A 403 4.47 6.68 11.73
CA GLN A 403 3.34 5.97 12.36
C GLN A 403 3.82 4.87 13.31
N ILE A 404 4.73 4.00 12.86
CA ILE A 404 5.23 2.89 13.67
C ILE A 404 5.95 3.41 14.93
N ARG A 405 6.75 4.47 14.79
CA ARG A 405 7.45 5.08 15.91
C ARG A 405 6.52 5.82 16.87
N SER A 406 5.47 6.46 16.35
CA SER A 406 4.43 7.07 17.17
C SER A 406 3.72 6.03 18.03
N ASP A 407 3.39 4.88 17.45
CA ASP A 407 2.78 3.76 18.18
C ASP A 407 3.70 3.26 19.31
N ALA A 408 4.99 3.06 19.02
CA ALA A 408 5.98 2.66 20.02
C ALA A 408 6.13 3.70 21.14
N TYR A 409 6.21 4.98 20.78
CA TYR A 409 6.30 6.08 21.73
C TYR A 409 5.11 6.09 22.71
N LEU A 410 3.89 5.92 22.20
CA LEU A 410 2.67 5.93 23.01
C LEU A 410 2.59 4.72 23.95
N VAL A 411 3.11 3.55 23.52
CA VAL A 411 3.27 2.38 24.40
C VAL A 411 4.29 2.68 25.51
N ASP A 412 5.44 3.28 25.17
CA ASP A 412 6.51 3.58 26.13
C ASP A 412 6.10 4.62 27.19
N GLN A 413 5.27 5.61 26.82
CA GLN A 413 4.70 6.56 27.78
C GLN A 413 3.60 5.95 28.65
N GLY A 414 3.04 4.81 28.24
CA GLY A 414 1.91 4.17 28.90
C GLY A 414 0.56 4.82 28.59
N ASP A 415 0.47 5.57 27.49
CA ASP A 415 -0.78 6.17 26.99
C ASP A 415 -1.70 5.11 26.33
N ILE A 416 -1.09 4.04 25.83
CA ILE A 416 -1.76 2.82 25.35
C ILE A 416 -1.04 1.57 25.92
N GLU A 417 -1.75 0.46 26.07
CA GLU A 417 -1.19 -0.81 26.57
C GLU A 417 -0.42 -1.57 25.49
N GLY A 418 -0.70 -1.31 24.21
CA GLY A 418 -0.01 -1.92 23.08
C GLY A 418 -0.46 -1.34 21.74
N ALA A 419 0.30 -1.68 20.69
CA ALA A 419 -0.07 -1.43 19.30
C ALA A 419 -0.04 -2.76 18.52
N HIS A 420 -0.82 -2.89 17.45
CA HIS A 420 -0.88 -4.08 16.62
C HIS A 420 -1.15 -3.71 15.16
N TRP A 421 -0.27 -4.10 14.25
CA TRP A 421 -0.43 -3.81 12.81
C TRP A 421 -1.09 -4.97 12.03
N HIS A 422 -2.05 -4.66 11.18
CA HIS A 422 -2.82 -5.62 10.38
C HIS A 422 -2.59 -5.38 8.89
N PHE A 423 -2.13 -6.40 8.18
CA PHE A 423 -1.86 -6.32 6.75
C PHE A 423 -2.84 -7.18 5.96
N PHE A 424 -3.52 -6.55 5.00
CA PHE A 424 -4.54 -7.16 4.15
C PHE A 424 -4.16 -7.09 2.67
N ALA A 425 -4.81 -7.93 1.86
CA ALA A 425 -4.55 -7.98 0.42
C ALA A 425 -5.37 -6.95 -0.35
N SER A 426 -4.73 -6.23 -1.28
CA SER A 426 -5.41 -5.28 -2.16
C SER A 426 -6.05 -5.96 -3.37
N ALA A 427 -7.30 -5.64 -3.64
CA ALA A 427 -8.03 -6.09 -4.82
C ALA A 427 -7.53 -5.41 -6.11
N VAL A 428 -6.96 -4.21 -5.99
CA VAL A 428 -6.59 -3.32 -7.10
C VAL A 428 -5.17 -3.64 -7.59
N SER A 429 -4.17 -3.41 -6.74
CA SER A 429 -2.76 -3.70 -7.03
C SER A 429 -2.46 -5.20 -7.00
N LYS A 430 -3.32 -6.01 -6.35
CA LYS A 430 -3.16 -7.48 -6.19
C LYS A 430 -1.94 -7.82 -5.31
N THR A 431 -1.45 -6.85 -4.56
CA THR A 431 -0.33 -7.00 -3.65
C THR A 431 -0.82 -7.22 -2.22
N MET A 432 0.08 -7.63 -1.33
CA MET A 432 -0.17 -7.64 0.10
C MET A 432 1.13 -7.64 0.89
N GLY A 433 1.02 -7.16 2.12
CA GLY A 433 1.98 -7.42 3.18
C GLY A 433 3.05 -6.34 3.33
N PRO A 434 3.68 -6.32 4.51
CA PRO A 434 4.77 -5.40 4.80
C PRO A 434 6.03 -5.82 4.05
N SER A 435 6.80 -4.83 3.60
CA SER A 435 8.17 -5.02 3.15
C SER A 435 9.05 -5.51 4.31
N LYS A 436 10.21 -6.09 3.99
CA LYS A 436 11.15 -6.54 5.04
C LYS A 436 11.59 -5.40 5.98
N PRO A 437 11.91 -4.18 5.50
CA PRO A 437 12.23 -3.06 6.40
C PRO A 437 11.11 -2.72 7.38
N VAL A 438 9.84 -2.74 6.95
CA VAL A 438 8.69 -2.54 7.85
C VAL A 438 8.64 -3.63 8.94
N LEU A 439 8.81 -4.89 8.56
CA LEU A 439 8.86 -6.00 9.52
C LEU A 439 10.03 -5.91 10.49
N ASP A 440 11.20 -5.49 10.00
CA ASP A 440 12.39 -5.33 10.83
C ASP A 440 12.19 -4.21 11.86
N LEU A 441 11.54 -3.09 11.48
CA LEU A 441 11.20 -2.00 12.40
C LEU A 441 10.13 -2.41 13.44
N LEU A 442 9.08 -3.11 13.01
CA LEU A 442 8.04 -3.61 13.93
C LEU A 442 8.62 -4.60 14.95
N ASP A 443 9.49 -5.53 14.50
CA ASP A 443 10.16 -6.46 15.42
C ASP A 443 11.17 -5.75 16.34
N GLU A 444 11.87 -4.71 15.85
CA GLU A 444 12.79 -3.90 16.66
C GLU A 444 12.06 -3.18 17.80
N LEU A 445 10.89 -2.63 17.53
CA LEU A 445 10.05 -1.90 18.48
C LEU A 445 9.07 -2.80 19.25
N GLU A 446 9.20 -4.13 19.10
CA GLU A 446 8.35 -5.13 19.75
C GLU A 446 6.84 -4.95 19.48
N ILE A 447 6.47 -4.36 18.34
CA ILE A 447 5.07 -4.16 17.92
C ILE A 447 4.58 -5.43 17.19
N PRO A 448 3.60 -6.17 17.74
CA PRO A 448 3.03 -7.34 17.09
C PRO A 448 2.28 -6.96 15.80
N TYR A 449 2.20 -7.92 14.88
CA TYR A 449 1.45 -7.73 13.65
C TYR A 449 0.76 -9.01 13.18
N THR A 450 -0.23 -8.87 12.30
CA THR A 450 -0.92 -9.99 11.66
C THR A 450 -1.00 -9.78 10.15
N ILE A 451 -0.56 -10.78 9.40
CA ILE A 451 -0.74 -10.85 7.96
C ILE A 451 -1.98 -11.70 7.68
N HIS A 452 -3.07 -11.06 7.28
CA HIS A 452 -4.35 -11.72 7.02
C HIS A 452 -4.36 -12.31 5.61
N ILE A 453 -3.89 -13.55 5.49
CA ILE A 453 -3.81 -14.21 4.19
C ILE A 453 -5.21 -14.40 3.57
N PRO A 454 -5.44 -13.97 2.31
CA PRO A 454 -6.77 -13.98 1.71
C PRO A 454 -7.24 -15.40 1.41
N ALA A 455 -8.50 -15.69 1.76
CA ALA A 455 -9.09 -17.03 1.66
C ALA A 455 -9.38 -17.51 0.24
#